data_AF-A0A1E5Q6N7-F1
#
_entry.id   AF-A0A1E5Q6N7-F1
#
_cell.length_a   1.000
_cell.length_b   1.000
_cell.length_c   1.000
_cell.angle_alpha   90.00
_cell.angle_beta   90.00
_cell.angle_gamma   90.00
#
_symmetry.space_group_name_H-M   'P 1'
#
loop_
_entity.id
_entity.type
_entity.pdbx_description
1 polymer ?
#
loop_
_entity_poly.entity_id
_entity_poly.type
_entity_poly.pdbx_seq_one_letter_code
_entity_poly.pdbx_strand_id
1 'polypeptide(L)'
;MTVNVEQVLEAVTAAGKEVFADNWGTISTYAETEFKKMSQQMVDIAANVAKHEIDASQGYSAEVGKMLMDMQRLSTISVLIAMSAMTMVAAQQALNAMLEIVKNTLGGVIGSIL
;
A
#
# COMPACT_ATOMS: atom_id res chain seq x y z
N MET A 1 -15.15 -22.56 4.88
CA MET A 1 -13.71 -22.23 4.86
C MET A 1 -13.53 -20.98 5.71
N THR A 2 -12.72 -21.01 6.76
CA THR A 2 -12.53 -19.83 7.63
C THR A 2 -11.23 -19.16 7.21
N VAL A 3 -11.32 -18.13 6.39
CA VAL A 3 -10.16 -17.31 6.03
C VAL A 3 -9.82 -16.43 7.24
N ASN A 4 -8.59 -16.54 7.76
CA ASN A 4 -8.14 -15.74 8.90
C ASN A 4 -7.54 -14.41 8.41
N VAL A 5 -8.06 -13.29 8.92
CA VAL A 5 -7.56 -11.93 8.61
C VAL A 5 -6.08 -11.78 8.92
N GLU A 6 -5.60 -12.37 10.00
CA GLU A 6 -4.20 -12.29 10.43
C GLU A 6 -3.27 -12.97 9.41
N GLN A 7 -3.68 -14.14 8.88
CA GLN A 7 -2.91 -14.84 7.85
C GLN A 7 -2.84 -14.04 6.55
N VAL A 8 -3.95 -13.41 6.16
CA VAL A 8 -3.98 -12.54 4.97
C VAL A 8 -3.11 -11.30 5.19
N LEU A 9 -3.19 -10.69 6.38
CA LEU A 9 -2.38 -9.53 6.73
C LEU A 9 -0.89 -9.86 6.74
N GLU A 10 -0.51 -11.00 7.31
CA GLU A 10 0.88 -11.47 7.32
C GLU A 10 1.40 -11.64 5.88
N ALA A 11 0.64 -12.31 5.02
CA ALA A 11 1.02 -12.53 3.63
C ALA A 11 1.15 -11.22 2.82
N VAL A 12 0.17 -10.31 2.95
CA VAL A 12 0.20 -9.01 2.25
C VAL A 12 1.34 -8.14 2.77
N THR A 13 1.59 -8.15 4.08
CA THR A 13 2.69 -7.40 4.69
C THR A 13 4.05 -7.93 4.25
N ALA A 14 4.21 -9.25 4.18
CA ALA A 14 5.43 -9.88 3.70
C ALA A 14 5.73 -9.47 2.24
N ALA A 15 4.72 -9.54 1.37
CA ALA A 15 4.84 -9.10 -0.02
C ALA A 15 5.18 -7.61 -0.14
N GLY A 16 4.55 -6.75 0.68
CA GLY A 16 4.87 -5.32 0.71
C GLY A 16 6.30 -5.02 1.17
N LYS A 17 6.78 -5.71 2.21
CA LYS A 17 8.16 -5.60 2.70
C LYS A 17 9.18 -5.99 1.64
N GLU A 18 8.92 -7.05 0.88
CA GLU A 18 9.78 -7.47 -0.22
C GLU A 18 9.85 -6.42 -1.34
N VAL A 19 8.70 -5.86 -1.75
CA VAL A 19 8.63 -4.88 -2.83
C VAL A 19 9.29 -3.55 -2.48
N PHE A 20 9.07 -3.05 -1.27
CA PHE A 20 9.57 -1.74 -0.87
C PHE A 20 10.94 -1.80 -0.18
N ALA A 21 11.39 -2.97 0.27
CA ALA A 21 12.72 -3.26 0.79
C ALA A 21 13.31 -2.12 1.65
N ASP A 22 14.35 -1.45 1.14
CA ASP A 22 15.07 -0.36 1.81
C ASP A 22 14.18 0.83 2.19
N ASN A 23 13.06 1.02 1.49
CA ASN A 23 12.10 2.09 1.75
C ASN A 23 10.99 1.70 2.74
N TRP A 24 10.93 0.43 3.19
CA TRP A 24 9.85 -0.03 4.08
C TRP A 24 9.76 0.82 5.35
N GLY A 25 10.91 1.18 5.95
CA GLY A 25 10.94 2.01 7.16
C GLY A 25 10.32 3.40 6.99
N THR A 26 10.31 3.94 5.77
CA THR A 26 9.70 5.24 5.46
C THR A 26 8.18 5.14 5.33
N ILE A 27 7.66 4.00 4.87
CA ILE A 27 6.25 3.84 4.52
C ILE A 27 5.46 2.93 5.47
N SER A 28 6.13 2.22 6.38
CA SER A 28 5.54 1.11 7.14
C SER A 28 4.30 1.51 7.93
N THR A 29 4.31 2.66 8.59
CA THR A 29 3.15 3.15 9.37
C THR A 29 1.89 3.29 8.53
N TYR A 30 2.03 3.82 7.32
CA TYR A 30 0.91 3.93 6.37
C TYR A 30 0.56 2.55 5.79
N ALA A 31 1.57 1.78 5.41
CA ALA A 31 1.40 0.47 4.78
C ALA A 31 0.69 -0.54 5.68
N GLU A 32 1.09 -0.65 6.94
CA GLU A 32 0.49 -1.59 7.89
C GLU A 32 -1.00 -1.28 8.12
N THR A 33 -1.36 0.00 8.17
CA THR A 33 -2.75 0.43 8.32
C THR A 33 -3.59 0.05 7.10
N GLU A 34 -3.10 0.36 5.90
CA GLU A 34 -3.82 0.05 4.66
C GLU A 34 -3.89 -1.46 4.41
N PHE A 35 -2.81 -2.21 4.66
CA PHE A 35 -2.80 -3.67 4.53
C PHE A 35 -3.75 -4.35 5.51
N LYS A 36 -3.87 -3.85 6.75
CA LYS A 36 -4.87 -4.34 7.70
C LYS A 36 -6.28 -4.15 7.19
N LYS A 37 -6.60 -2.96 6.70
CA LYS A 37 -7.91 -2.65 6.10
C LYS A 37 -8.19 -3.55 4.88
N MET A 38 -7.23 -3.68 3.97
CA MET A 38 -7.36 -4.53 2.79
C MET A 38 -7.61 -5.99 3.15
N SER A 39 -6.85 -6.52 4.11
CA SER A 39 -6.97 -7.91 4.55
C SER A 39 -8.35 -8.20 5.14
N GLN A 40 -8.85 -7.29 5.99
CA GLN A 40 -10.20 -7.38 6.54
C GLN A 40 -11.25 -7.42 5.43
N GLN A 41 -11.18 -6.51 4.46
CA GLN A 41 -12.12 -6.43 3.36
C GLN A 41 -12.12 -7.71 2.49
N MET A 42 -10.95 -8.26 2.18
CA MET A 42 -10.83 -9.51 1.41
C MET A 42 -11.46 -10.69 2.15
N VAL A 43 -11.22 -10.80 3.47
CA VAL A 43 -11.83 -11.85 4.30
C VAL A 43 -13.35 -11.68 4.38
N ASP A 44 -13.84 -10.45 4.56
CA ASP A 44 -15.27 -10.17 4.64
C ASP A 44 -15.99 -10.51 3.33
N ILE A 45 -15.39 -10.18 2.18
CA ILE A 45 -15.93 -10.56 0.87
C ILE A 45 -16.02 -12.08 0.75
N ALA A 46 -14.93 -12.80 1.06
CA ALA A 46 -14.90 -14.26 0.98
C ALA A 46 -15.93 -14.91 1.93
N ALA A 47 -16.07 -14.39 3.15
CA ALA A 47 -17.03 -14.88 4.13
C ALA A 47 -18.49 -14.64 3.68
N ASN A 48 -18.79 -13.50 3.05
CA ASN A 48 -20.12 -13.22 2.53
C ASN A 48 -20.47 -14.05 1.29
N VAL A 49 -19.49 -14.35 0.43
CA VAL A 49 -19.69 -15.30 -0.67
C VAL A 49 -19.99 -16.69 -0.13
N ALA A 50 -19.20 -17.17 0.85
CA ALA A 50 -19.43 -18.47 1.48
C ALA A 50 -20.81 -18.58 2.17
N LYS A 51 -21.30 -17.49 2.77
CA LYS A 51 -22.67 -17.43 3.33
C LYS A 51 -23.73 -17.62 2.24
N HIS A 52 -23.56 -16.96 1.10
CA HIS A 52 -24.50 -17.05 -0.01
C HIS A 52 -24.53 -18.44 -0.67
N GLU A 53 -23.38 -19.11 -0.74
CA GLU A 53 -23.28 -20.49 -1.22
C GLU A 53 -24.06 -21.48 -0.33
N ILE A 54 -24.18 -21.18 0.97
CA ILE A 54 -24.96 -21.97 1.93
C ILE A 54 -26.45 -21.59 1.89
N ASP A 55 -26.75 -20.29 1.84
CA ASP A 55 -28.10 -19.72 1.81
C ASP A 55 -28.12 -18.48 0.92
N ALA A 56 -28.78 -18.58 -0.24
CA ALA A 56 -28.86 -17.51 -1.22
C ALA A 56 -29.56 -16.23 -0.72
N SER A 57 -30.27 -16.28 0.42
CA SER A 57 -30.86 -15.10 1.07
C SER A 57 -29.86 -14.30 1.92
N GLN A 58 -28.66 -14.84 2.13
CA GLN A 58 -27.58 -14.24 2.93
C GLN A 58 -26.38 -13.87 2.05
N GLY A 59 -25.57 -12.91 2.50
CA GLY A 59 -24.28 -12.61 1.89
C GLY A 59 -24.35 -12.09 0.45
N TYR A 60 -23.34 -12.44 -0.36
CA TYR A 60 -23.17 -11.95 -1.74
C TYR A 60 -23.06 -13.11 -2.71
N SER A 61 -23.68 -13.00 -3.89
CA SER A 61 -23.40 -13.94 -4.98
C SER A 61 -21.91 -13.91 -5.36
N ALA A 62 -21.42 -15.01 -5.96
CA ALA A 62 -20.04 -15.08 -6.42
C ALA A 62 -19.69 -13.96 -7.44
N GLU A 63 -20.66 -13.54 -8.25
CA GLU A 63 -20.51 -12.43 -9.20
C GLU A 63 -20.29 -11.11 -8.47
N VAL A 64 -21.08 -10.83 -7.43
CA VAL A 64 -20.90 -9.63 -6.59
C VAL A 64 -19.57 -9.70 -5.83
N GLY A 65 -19.20 -10.87 -5.29
CA GLY A 65 -17.90 -11.07 -4.65
C GLY A 65 -16.73 -10.77 -5.56
N LYS A 66 -16.80 -11.21 -6.83
CA LYS A 66 -15.77 -10.90 -7.84
C LYS A 66 -15.67 -9.39 -8.10
N MET A 67 -16.79 -8.70 -8.29
CA MET A 67 -16.80 -7.24 -8.47
C MET A 67 -16.17 -6.51 -7.27
N LEU A 68 -16.47 -6.94 -6.04
CA LEU A 68 -15.89 -6.35 -4.83
C LEU A 68 -14.38 -6.61 -4.74
N MET A 69 -13.91 -7.80 -5.13
CA MET A 69 -12.47 -8.09 -5.22
C MET A 69 -11.77 -7.23 -6.29
N ASP A 70 -12.41 -7.01 -7.44
CA ASP A 70 -11.88 -6.13 -8.48
C ASP A 70 -11.78 -4.67 -7.98
N MET A 71 -12.79 -4.20 -7.24
CA MET A 71 -12.73 -2.89 -6.58
C MET A 71 -11.62 -2.81 -5.53
N GLN A 72 -11.45 -3.86 -4.72
CA GLN A 72 -10.37 -3.94 -3.74
C GLN A 72 -9.00 -3.86 -4.40
N ARG A 73 -8.82 -4.57 -5.53
CA ARG A 73 -7.60 -4.51 -6.34
C ARG A 73 -7.32 -3.09 -6.83
N LEU A 74 -8.32 -2.39 -7.36
CA LEU A 74 -8.16 -1.00 -7.81
C LEU A 74 -7.80 -0.06 -6.65
N SER A 75 -8.46 -0.20 -5.49
CA SER A 75 -8.11 0.58 -4.30
C SER A 75 -6.67 0.33 -3.84
N THR A 76 -6.21 -0.92 -3.95
CA THR A 76 -4.84 -1.29 -3.60
C THR A 76 -3.82 -0.59 -4.49
N ILE A 77 -4.12 -0.43 -5.79
CA ILE A 77 -3.25 0.31 -6.72
C ILE A 77 -3.07 1.76 -6.24
N SER A 78 -4.16 2.43 -5.82
CA SER A 78 -4.07 3.79 -5.28
C SER A 78 -3.20 3.88 -4.03
N VAL A 79 -3.30 2.90 -3.13
CA VAL A 79 -2.47 2.80 -1.92
C VAL A 79 -0.99 2.63 -2.30
N LEU A 80 -0.67 1.77 -3.26
CA LEU A 80 0.71 1.56 -3.74
C LEU A 80 1.29 2.81 -4.43
N ILE A 81 0.47 3.57 -5.14
CA ILE A 81 0.86 4.86 -5.73
C ILE A 81 1.21 5.86 -4.62
N ALA A 82 0.39 5.94 -3.56
CA ALA A 82 0.68 6.80 -2.41
C ALA A 82 1.99 6.41 -1.72
N MET A 83 2.24 5.11 -1.53
CA MET A 83 3.52 4.60 -1.01
C MET A 83 4.70 5.02 -1.87
N SER A 84 4.58 4.86 -3.18
CA SER A 84 5.63 5.25 -4.14
C SER A 84 5.87 6.78 -4.14
N ALA A 85 4.83 7.58 -3.97
CA ALA A 85 4.98 9.02 -3.83
C ALA A 85 5.75 9.39 -2.55
N MET A 86 5.50 8.71 -1.44
CA MET A 86 6.24 8.92 -0.19
C MET A 86 7.73 8.58 -0.34
N THR A 87 8.07 7.52 -1.07
CA THR A 87 9.49 7.19 -1.33
C THR A 87 10.15 8.22 -2.25
N MET A 88 9.43 8.75 -3.25
CA MET A 88 9.93 9.85 -4.08
C MET A 88 10.17 11.14 -3.29
N VAL A 89 9.33 11.46 -2.30
CA VAL A 89 9.55 12.62 -1.41
C VAL A 89 10.88 12.46 -0.65
N ALA A 90 11.19 11.27 -0.15
CA ALA A 90 12.47 11.01 0.50
C ALA A 90 13.66 11.21 -0.45
N ALA A 91 13.54 10.73 -1.70
CA ALA A 91 14.56 10.97 -2.72
C ALA A 91 14.74 12.47 -3.05
N GLN A 92 13.65 13.23 -3.12
CA GLN A 92 13.69 14.67 -3.36
C GLN A 92 14.37 15.41 -2.19
N GLN A 93 14.09 15.02 -0.95
CA GLN A 93 14.75 15.59 0.24
C GLN A 93 16.26 15.32 0.21
N ALA A 94 16.68 14.10 -0.17
CA ALA A 94 18.08 13.76 -0.33
C ALA A 94 18.74 14.59 -1.44
N LEU A 95 18.09 14.75 -2.60
CA LEU A 95 18.58 15.60 -3.69
C LEU A 95 18.75 17.05 -3.22
N ASN A 96 17.75 17.61 -2.52
CA ASN A 96 17.82 18.97 -2.02
C ASN A 96 18.99 19.15 -1.03
N ALA A 97 19.22 18.18 -0.14
CA ALA A 97 20.37 18.20 0.78
C ALA A 97 21.72 18.14 0.03
N MET A 98 21.81 17.32 -1.03
CA MET A 98 23.01 17.26 -1.88
C MET A 98 23.26 18.59 -2.60
N LEU A 99 22.22 19.20 -3.17
CA LEU A 99 22.32 20.50 -3.84
C LEU A 99 22.72 21.62 -2.87
N GLU A 100 22.22 21.58 -1.64
CA GLU A 100 22.60 22.53 -0.58
C GLU A 100 24.09 22.40 -0.21
N ILE A 101 24.64 21.17 -0.14
CA ILE A 101 26.08 20.94 0.07
C ILE A 101 26.90 21.53 -1.09
N VAL A 102 26.47 21.29 -2.34
CA VAL A 102 27.15 21.81 -3.53
C VAL A 102 27.16 23.34 -3.52
N LYS A 103 26.02 23.97 -3.20
CA LYS A 103 25.88 25.42 -3.05
C LYS A 103 26.83 25.99 -1.99
N ASN A 104 26.89 25.35 -0.83
CA ASN A 104 27.77 25.77 0.28
C ASN A 104 29.26 25.58 -0.05
N THR A 105 29.60 24.56 -0.84
CA THR A 105 31.00 24.26 -1.21
C THR A 105 31.52 25.18 -2.31
N LEU A 106 30.69 25.50 -3.31
CA LEU A 106 31.13 26.25 -4.49
C LEU A 106 31.02 27.78 -4.31
N GLY A 107 30.39 28.25 -3.23
CA GLY A 107 30.17 29.67 -3.01
C GLY A 107 29.28 30.32 -4.08
N GLY A 108 28.96 31.61 -3.90
CA GLY A 108 27.86 32.33 -4.55
C GLY A 108 27.77 32.34 -6.09
N VAL A 109 28.73 31.76 -6.82
CA VAL A 109 28.69 31.64 -8.29
C VAL A 109 27.64 30.60 -8.74
N ILE A 110 27.43 29.52 -7.99
CA ILE A 110 26.38 28.52 -8.28
C ILE A 110 25.15 28.71 -7.40
N GLY A 111 25.28 29.30 -6.20
CA GLY A 111 24.14 29.57 -5.31
C GLY A 111 23.10 30.57 -5.85
N SER A 112 23.37 31.23 -6.98
CA SER A 112 22.43 32.08 -7.71
C SER A 112 21.70 31.37 -8.86
N ILE A 113 22.11 30.13 -9.20
CA ILE A 113 21.61 29.35 -10.35
C ILE A 113 20.88 28.07 -9.89
N LEU A 114 21.26 27.49 -8.74
CA LEU A 114 20.53 26.42 -8.02
C LEU A 114 19.43 27.00 -7.13
#